data_AF-A0A3B0XUD1-F1
#
_entry.id   AF-A0A3B0XUD1-F1
#
_cell.length_a   1.000
_cell.length_b   1.000
_cell.length_c   1.000
_cell.angle_alpha   90.00
_cell.angle_beta   90.00
_cell.angle_gamma   90.00
#
_symmetry.space_group_name_H-M   'P 1'
#
loop_
_entity.id
_entity.type
_entity.pdbx_description
1 polymer ?
#
loop_
_entity_poly.entity_id
_entity_poly.type
_entity_poly.pdbx_seq_one_letter_code
_entity_poly.pdbx_strand_id
1 'polypeptide(L)'
;MKKTINYNPEGKWSVKNVQKRYNDLAKRYKIKNQVTPMPCTHTNKDGFTWVYNIMDSIAKNLEINDKAYTQLAIEYIADNVMGSTTGYIRETLARKLRRVDLSENQKLMLINIFLVQLKSGKILKEYKEYIRLFKLIGVKPYTVEIEACLNSKKNYIKRAAIRLMV
;
A
#
# COMPACT_ATOMS: atom_id res chain seq x y z
N MET A 1 25.96 5.19 25.64
CA MET A 1 24.60 4.60 25.75
C MET A 1 24.03 4.48 24.33
N LYS A 2 23.85 3.25 23.79
CA LYS A 2 23.30 3.06 22.43
C LYS A 2 21.85 3.55 22.41
N LYS A 3 21.56 4.60 21.63
CA LYS A 3 20.20 5.12 21.46
C LYS A 3 19.59 4.54 20.18
N THR A 4 18.45 3.87 20.32
CA THR A 4 17.71 3.28 19.21
C THR A 4 16.40 4.03 19.01
N ILE A 5 16.12 4.44 17.78
CA ILE A 5 14.85 5.05 17.36
C ILE A 5 14.12 4.04 16.46
N ASN A 6 12.95 3.58 16.87
CA ASN A 6 12.17 2.59 16.14
C ASN A 6 10.91 3.22 15.53
N TYR A 7 10.80 3.19 14.20
CA TYR A 7 9.67 3.72 13.43
C TYR A 7 8.59 2.67 13.12
N ASN A 8 8.74 1.44 13.60
CA ASN A 8 7.71 0.42 13.44
C ASN A 8 6.52 0.71 14.34
N PRO A 9 5.29 0.62 13.81
CA PRO A 9 4.10 0.79 14.62
C PRO A 9 3.88 -0.46 15.50
N GLU A 10 3.00 -0.32 16.48
CA GLU A 10 2.45 -1.46 17.21
C GLU A 10 1.22 -2.07 16.50
N GLY A 11 0.63 -3.10 17.09
CA GLY A 11 -0.60 -3.70 16.60
C GLY A 11 -0.45 -4.44 15.27
N LYS A 12 -1.46 -4.31 14.39
CA LYS A 12 -1.59 -5.09 13.14
C LYS A 12 -0.39 -4.98 12.19
N TRP A 13 0.29 -3.83 12.19
CA TRP A 13 1.44 -3.55 11.34
C TRP A 13 2.78 -3.57 12.08
N SER A 14 2.80 -4.11 13.30
CA SER A 14 4.05 -4.41 14.00
C SER A 14 4.89 -5.44 13.23
N VAL A 15 6.20 -5.38 13.44
CA VAL A 15 7.18 -6.30 12.82
C VAL A 15 6.73 -7.75 12.95
N LYS A 16 6.42 -8.19 14.17
CA LYS A 16 5.98 -9.56 14.47
C LYS A 16 4.73 -9.95 13.68
N ASN A 17 3.73 -9.07 13.62
CA ASN A 17 2.45 -9.38 12.95
C ASN A 17 2.58 -9.37 11.42
N VAL A 18 3.40 -8.48 10.87
CA VAL A 18 3.70 -8.45 9.42
C VAL A 18 4.47 -9.71 9.02
N GLN A 19 5.49 -10.11 9.79
CA GLN A 19 6.25 -11.34 9.54
C GLN A 19 5.37 -12.58 9.62
N LYS A 20 4.52 -12.68 10.65
CA LYS A 20 3.56 -13.79 10.78
C LYS A 20 2.66 -13.88 9.55
N ARG A 21 2.02 -12.77 9.17
CA ARG A 21 1.12 -12.71 8.00
C ARG A 21 1.86 -13.03 6.70
N TYR A 22 3.09 -12.54 6.53
CA TYR A 22 3.92 -12.90 5.38
C TYR A 22 4.10 -14.41 5.30
N ASN A 23 4.50 -15.06 6.40
CA ASN A 23 4.74 -16.50 6.43
C ASN A 23 3.46 -17.30 6.11
N ASP A 24 2.32 -16.87 6.65
CA ASP A 24 1.02 -17.51 6.36
C ASP A 24 0.63 -17.37 4.88
N LEU A 25 0.84 -16.18 4.30
CA LEU A 25 0.61 -15.92 2.87
C LEU A 25 1.60 -16.69 1.99
N ALA A 26 2.88 -16.74 2.35
CA ALA A 26 3.92 -17.44 1.61
C ALA A 26 3.64 -18.95 1.55
N LYS A 27 3.18 -19.54 2.65
CA LYS A 27 2.68 -20.92 2.69
C LYS A 27 1.48 -21.10 1.76
N ARG A 28 0.48 -20.20 1.84
CA ARG A 28 -0.72 -20.25 0.99
C ARG A 28 -0.41 -20.16 -0.50
N TYR A 29 0.54 -19.29 -0.87
CA TYR A 29 0.98 -19.11 -2.26
C TYR A 29 2.08 -20.09 -2.69
N LYS A 30 2.49 -21.04 -1.82
CA LYS A 30 3.52 -22.05 -2.08
C LYS A 30 4.86 -21.45 -2.55
N ILE A 31 5.27 -20.34 -1.93
CA ILE A 31 6.53 -19.66 -2.25
C ILE A 31 7.69 -20.49 -1.68
N LYS A 32 8.62 -20.91 -2.54
CA LYS A 32 9.74 -21.80 -2.17
C LYS A 32 10.90 -21.06 -1.53
N ASN A 33 11.28 -19.90 -2.08
CA ASN A 33 12.40 -19.09 -1.59
C ASN A 33 11.87 -17.92 -0.77
N GLN A 34 11.37 -18.23 0.43
CA GLN A 34 10.77 -17.23 1.31
C GLN A 34 11.85 -16.34 1.92
N VAL A 35 11.74 -15.03 1.69
CA VAL A 35 12.55 -14.03 2.38
C VAL A 35 11.61 -13.28 3.30
N THR A 36 11.64 -13.61 4.59
CA THR A 36 10.78 -12.94 5.57
C THR A 36 11.12 -11.45 5.63
N PRO A 37 10.13 -10.54 5.61
CA PRO A 37 10.38 -9.11 5.70
C PRO A 37 11.09 -8.75 7.01
N MET A 38 12.13 -7.93 6.88
CA MET A 38 12.92 -7.41 7.99
C MET A 38 13.00 -5.89 7.90
N PRO A 39 12.81 -5.15 9.01
CA PRO A 39 13.06 -3.72 9.03
C PRO A 39 14.47 -3.39 8.57
N CYS A 40 14.62 -2.39 7.71
CA CYS A 40 15.93 -1.82 7.42
C CYS A 40 16.45 -1.11 8.68
N THR A 41 17.75 -1.21 8.93
CA THR A 41 18.42 -0.49 10.01
C THR A 41 19.55 0.38 9.46
N HIS A 42 19.78 1.52 10.11
CA HIS A 42 20.93 2.37 9.86
C HIS A 42 21.56 2.74 11.20
N THR A 43 22.87 2.63 11.31
CA THR A 43 23.62 3.07 12.50
C THR A 43 24.64 4.12 12.09
N ASN A 44 24.62 5.31 12.71
CA ASN A 44 25.61 6.34 12.42
C ASN A 44 26.92 6.11 13.20
N LYS A 45 27.92 6.95 12.92
CA LYS A 45 29.24 6.90 13.58
C LYS A 45 29.18 7.11 15.10
N ASP A 46 28.17 7.83 15.58
CA ASP A 46 27.94 8.11 17.00
C ASP A 46 27.17 6.98 17.73
N GLY A 47 26.86 5.87 17.04
CA GLY A 47 26.20 4.71 17.61
C GLY A 47 24.68 4.83 17.77
N PHE A 48 24.05 5.84 17.18
CA PHE A 48 22.59 5.94 17.06
C PHE A 48 22.10 4.98 15.99
N THR A 49 21.06 4.21 16.30
CA THR A 49 20.46 3.26 15.37
C THR A 49 19.01 3.63 15.08
N TRP A 50 18.66 3.75 13.79
CA TRP A 50 17.30 3.91 13.33
C TRP A 50 16.80 2.58 12.77
N VAL A 51 15.62 2.15 13.22
CA VAL A 51 14.91 0.99 12.70
C VAL A 51 13.72 1.51 11.90
N TYR A 52 13.79 1.40 10.57
CA TYR A 52 12.75 1.90 9.67
C TYR A 52 11.49 1.04 9.70
N ASN A 53 10.40 1.56 9.13
CA ASN A 53 9.14 0.85 9.10
C ASN A 53 9.26 -0.42 8.25
N ILE A 54 8.74 -1.54 8.74
CA ILE A 54 8.80 -2.83 8.04
C ILE A 54 8.14 -2.77 6.66
N MET A 55 7.17 -1.87 6.44
CA MET A 55 6.53 -1.69 5.15
C MET A 55 7.47 -1.10 4.10
N ASP A 56 8.57 -0.45 4.48
CA ASP A 56 9.63 -0.05 3.54
C ASP A 56 10.32 -1.29 2.95
N SER A 57 10.52 -2.34 3.77
CA SER A 57 11.04 -3.63 3.30
C SER A 57 10.06 -4.33 2.36
N ILE A 58 8.75 -4.22 2.62
CA ILE A 58 7.71 -4.72 1.71
C ILE A 58 7.82 -4.00 0.37
N ALA A 59 7.87 -2.66 0.38
CA ALA A 59 7.96 -1.85 -0.83
C ALA A 59 9.22 -2.15 -1.66
N LYS A 60 10.36 -2.43 -1.00
CA LYS A 60 11.62 -2.81 -1.65
C LYS A 60 11.50 -4.16 -2.37
N ASN A 61 10.85 -5.14 -1.76
CA ASN A 61 10.79 -6.51 -2.27
C ASN A 61 9.61 -6.79 -3.21
N LEU A 62 8.70 -5.83 -3.42
CA LEU A 62 7.62 -5.95 -4.41
C LEU A 62 8.12 -6.22 -5.82
N GLU A 63 9.35 -5.79 -6.16
CA GLU A 63 9.93 -5.98 -7.50
C GLU A 63 10.27 -7.45 -7.83
N ILE A 64 10.25 -8.33 -6.82
CA ILE A 64 10.55 -9.77 -6.99
C ILE A 64 9.28 -10.55 -7.40
N ASN A 65 8.13 -9.88 -7.61
CA ASN A 65 6.83 -10.50 -7.94
C ASN A 65 6.38 -11.58 -6.96
N ASP A 66 6.79 -11.45 -5.69
CA ASP A 66 6.33 -12.31 -4.62
C ASP A 66 4.88 -11.95 -4.22
N LYS A 67 3.98 -12.92 -4.40
CA LYS A 67 2.54 -12.75 -4.17
C LYS A 67 2.19 -12.41 -2.71
N ALA A 68 2.97 -12.85 -1.73
CA ALA A 68 2.75 -12.54 -0.33
C ALA A 68 3.12 -11.07 -0.03
N TYR A 69 4.24 -10.58 -0.58
CA TYR A 69 4.59 -9.15 -0.49
C TYR A 69 3.52 -8.26 -1.15
N THR A 70 3.04 -8.64 -2.34
CA THR A 70 1.97 -7.94 -3.05
C THR A 70 0.69 -7.88 -2.22
N GLN A 71 0.29 -9.01 -1.64
CA GLN A 71 -0.92 -9.08 -0.84
C GLN A 71 -0.83 -8.20 0.43
N LEU A 72 0.31 -8.21 1.12
CA LEU A 72 0.53 -7.33 2.28
C LEU A 72 0.47 -5.84 1.92
N ALA A 73 1.01 -5.46 0.76
CA ALA A 73 0.95 -4.09 0.27
C ALA A 73 -0.49 -3.63 0.01
N ILE A 74 -1.31 -4.49 -0.62
CA ILE A 74 -2.74 -4.22 -0.86
C ILE A 74 -3.49 -4.07 0.47
N GLU A 75 -3.26 -4.99 1.40
CA GLU A 75 -3.89 -4.94 2.73
C GLU A 75 -3.49 -3.68 3.51
N TYR A 76 -2.26 -3.18 3.33
CA TYR A 76 -1.80 -1.95 3.98
C TYR A 76 -2.47 -0.70 3.41
N ILE A 77 -2.65 -0.66 2.08
CA ILE A 77 -3.38 0.41 1.40
C ILE A 77 -4.86 0.43 1.84
N ALA A 78 -5.46 -0.75 2.06
CA ALA A 78 -6.83 -0.88 2.52
C ALA A 78 -7.05 -0.32 3.93
N ASP A 79 -6.10 -0.56 4.85
CA ASP A 79 -6.33 -0.45 6.29
C ASP A 79 -6.40 1.00 6.83
N ASN A 80 -6.21 2.01 5.98
CA ASN A 80 -6.24 3.44 6.31
C ASN A 80 -5.59 3.86 7.66
N VAL A 81 -4.57 3.13 8.13
CA VAL A 81 -3.77 3.45 9.33
C VAL A 81 -3.21 4.87 9.26
N MET A 82 -3.30 5.63 10.34
CA MET A 82 -2.72 6.97 10.41
C MET A 82 -1.43 6.92 11.25
N GLY A 83 -0.34 7.40 10.67
CA GLY A 83 0.97 7.51 11.31
C GLY A 83 1.87 8.43 10.51
N SER A 84 2.90 9.00 11.13
CA SER A 84 3.73 10.08 10.58
C SER A 84 4.31 9.79 9.18
N THR A 85 4.68 8.54 8.88
CA THR A 85 5.23 8.13 7.58
C THR A 85 4.25 7.39 6.67
N THR A 86 3.01 7.17 7.12
CA THR A 86 2.08 6.25 6.44
C THR A 86 1.70 6.71 5.04
N GLY A 87 1.48 8.01 4.84
CA GLY A 87 1.16 8.56 3.51
C GLY A 87 2.29 8.32 2.49
N TYR A 88 3.55 8.50 2.91
CA TYR A 88 4.72 8.25 2.07
C TYR A 88 4.88 6.77 1.72
N ILE A 89 4.68 5.88 2.70
CA ILE A 89 4.76 4.43 2.48
C ILE A 89 3.70 4.01 1.46
N ARG A 90 2.46 4.45 1.61
CA ARG A 90 1.38 4.11 0.66
C ARG A 90 1.62 4.65 -0.75
N GLU A 91 2.10 5.89 -0.85
CA GLU A 91 2.49 6.47 -2.14
C GLU A 91 3.55 5.60 -2.82
N THR A 92 4.52 5.09 -2.05
CA THR A 92 5.58 4.21 -2.55
C THR A 92 5.05 2.83 -2.94
N LEU A 93 4.21 2.21 -2.10
CA LEU A 93 3.57 0.93 -2.41
C LEU A 93 2.74 1.00 -3.69
N ALA A 94 1.89 2.03 -3.85
CA ALA A 94 1.09 2.20 -5.05
C ALA A 94 1.96 2.37 -6.32
N ARG A 95 3.06 3.14 -6.22
CA ARG A 95 4.00 3.28 -7.35
C ARG A 95 4.65 1.95 -7.72
N LYS A 96 5.04 1.14 -6.74
CA LYS A 96 5.66 -0.18 -6.94
C LYS A 96 4.66 -1.20 -7.49
N LEU A 97 3.42 -1.23 -6.98
CA LEU A 97 2.35 -2.12 -7.44
C LEU A 97 2.01 -1.94 -8.93
N ARG A 98 2.27 -0.77 -9.53
CA ARG A 98 2.12 -0.57 -10.99
C ARG A 98 3.09 -1.40 -11.84
N ARG A 99 4.16 -1.94 -11.24
CA ARG A 99 5.18 -2.74 -11.94
C ARG A 99 5.07 -4.23 -11.63
N VAL A 100 4.11 -4.60 -10.79
CA VAL A 100 3.91 -5.98 -10.34
C VAL A 100 2.85 -6.63 -11.22
N ASP A 101 3.04 -7.91 -11.53
CA ASP A 101 1.99 -8.71 -12.16
C ASP A 101 0.90 -9.06 -11.14
N LEU A 102 -0.16 -8.24 -11.13
CA LEU A 102 -1.30 -8.40 -10.23
C LEU A 102 -2.25 -9.46 -10.78
N SER A 103 -2.61 -10.43 -9.93
CA SER A 103 -3.72 -11.34 -10.26
C SER A 103 -5.05 -10.59 -10.37
N GLU A 104 -6.02 -11.15 -11.11
CA GLU A 104 -7.35 -10.54 -11.26
C GLU A 104 -8.03 -10.27 -9.91
N ASN A 105 -7.90 -11.19 -8.95
CA ASN A 105 -8.43 -10.98 -7.60
C ASN A 105 -7.77 -9.77 -6.91
N GLN A 106 -6.46 -9.59 -7.05
CA GLN A 106 -5.74 -8.46 -6.47
C GLN A 106 -6.11 -7.13 -7.14
N LYS A 107 -6.30 -7.14 -8.46
CA LYS A 107 -6.82 -6.00 -9.22
C LYS A 107 -8.19 -5.58 -8.68
N LEU A 108 -9.13 -6.53 -8.57
CA LEU A 108 -10.48 -6.29 -8.04
C LEU A 108 -10.46 -5.75 -6.61
N MET A 109 -9.59 -6.30 -5.75
CA MET A 109 -9.41 -5.79 -4.39
C MET A 109 -8.97 -4.32 -4.37
N LEU A 110 -7.93 -3.97 -5.15
CA LEU A 110 -7.43 -2.59 -5.25
C LEU A 110 -8.50 -1.64 -5.78
N ILE A 111 -9.21 -2.02 -6.83
CA ILE A 111 -10.33 -1.24 -7.39
C ILE A 111 -11.37 -0.95 -6.31
N ASN A 112 -11.82 -1.98 -5.59
CA ASN A 112 -12.81 -1.80 -4.53
C ASN A 112 -12.31 -0.83 -3.45
N ILE A 113 -11.05 -0.98 -3.00
CA ILE A 113 -10.43 -0.07 -2.03
C ILE A 113 -10.47 1.38 -2.55
N PHE A 114 -10.07 1.61 -3.80
CA PHE A 114 -10.02 2.95 -4.39
C PHE A 114 -11.41 3.56 -4.56
N LEU A 115 -12.40 2.78 -4.99
CA LEU A 115 -13.78 3.23 -5.11
C LEU A 115 -14.38 3.59 -3.75
N VAL A 116 -14.14 2.77 -2.71
CA VAL A 116 -14.58 3.08 -1.33
C VAL A 116 -13.95 4.37 -0.83
N GLN A 117 -12.66 4.58 -1.07
CA GLN A 117 -11.96 5.82 -0.70
C GLN A 117 -12.48 7.03 -1.49
N LEU A 118 -12.76 6.88 -2.79
CA LEU A 118 -13.37 7.93 -3.63
C LEU A 118 -14.73 8.35 -3.08
N LYS A 119 -15.63 7.38 -2.91
CA LYS A 119 -17.02 7.58 -2.48
C LYS A 119 -17.10 8.17 -1.08
N SER A 120 -16.27 7.69 -0.15
CA SER A 120 -16.22 8.21 1.22
C SER A 120 -15.57 9.60 1.33
N GLY A 121 -14.81 10.03 0.31
CA GLY A 121 -14.03 11.25 0.36
C GLY A 121 -12.75 11.15 1.19
N LYS A 122 -12.30 9.95 1.53
CA LYS A 122 -11.00 9.71 2.17
C LYS A 122 -9.87 9.81 1.14
N ILE A 123 -9.75 10.97 0.51
CA ILE A 123 -8.81 11.26 -0.58
C ILE A 123 -7.61 12.00 -0.01
N LEU A 124 -6.61 11.23 0.40
CA LEU A 124 -5.35 11.74 0.93
C LEU A 124 -4.33 12.01 -0.20
N LYS A 125 -3.16 12.53 0.15
CA LYS A 125 -2.11 12.93 -0.81
C LYS A 125 -1.71 11.79 -1.75
N GLU A 126 -1.62 10.58 -1.23
CA GLU A 126 -1.22 9.38 -1.99
C GLU A 126 -2.24 8.97 -3.06
N TYR A 127 -3.48 9.48 -2.98
CA TYR A 127 -4.56 9.11 -3.89
C TYR A 127 -4.25 9.44 -5.35
N LYS A 128 -3.36 10.41 -5.62
CA LYS A 128 -2.85 10.67 -6.97
C LYS A 128 -2.17 9.43 -7.60
N GLU A 129 -1.48 8.62 -6.80
CA GLU A 129 -0.84 7.39 -7.29
C GLU A 129 -1.85 6.26 -7.42
N TYR A 130 -2.87 6.24 -6.56
CA TYR A 130 -3.99 5.30 -6.67
C TYR A 130 -4.76 5.50 -7.97
N ILE A 131 -5.02 6.76 -8.38
CA ILE A 131 -5.63 7.05 -9.68
C ILE A 131 -4.82 6.43 -10.82
N ARG A 132 -3.48 6.60 -10.79
CA ARG A 132 -2.60 6.04 -11.82
C ARG A 132 -2.60 4.52 -11.82
N LEU A 133 -2.59 3.89 -10.64
CA LEU A 133 -2.68 2.44 -10.51
C LEU A 133 -4.05 1.91 -10.96
N PHE A 134 -5.14 2.60 -10.61
CA PHE A 134 -6.49 2.24 -11.02
C PHE A 134 -6.64 2.30 -12.55
N LYS A 135 -6.13 3.35 -13.20
CA LYS A 135 -6.11 3.43 -14.67
C LYS A 135 -5.35 2.28 -15.32
N LEU A 136 -4.19 1.93 -14.76
CA LEU A 136 -3.39 0.82 -15.27
C LEU A 136 -4.14 -0.52 -15.14
N ILE A 137 -4.85 -0.73 -14.03
CA ILE A 137 -5.66 -1.93 -13.80
C ILE A 137 -6.85 -1.97 -14.77
N GLY A 138 -7.51 -0.83 -15.00
CA GLY A 138 -8.66 -0.67 -15.87
C GLY A 138 -9.86 -0.07 -15.14
N VAL A 139 -10.33 1.09 -15.63
CA VAL A 139 -11.45 1.85 -15.03
C VAL A 139 -12.79 1.63 -15.75
N LYS A 140 -12.76 1.13 -16.99
CA LYS A 140 -13.94 1.04 -17.88
C LYS A 140 -15.14 0.32 -17.24
N PRO A 141 -14.99 -0.78 -16.48
CA PRO A 141 -16.14 -1.44 -15.86
C PRO A 141 -16.80 -0.64 -14.73
N TYR A 142 -16.16 0.43 -14.26
CA TYR A 142 -16.56 1.18 -13.06
C TYR A 142 -16.91 2.64 -13.38
N THR A 143 -17.12 2.98 -14.65
CA THR A 143 -17.39 4.36 -15.09
C THR A 143 -18.66 4.91 -14.44
N VAL A 144 -19.71 4.11 -14.33
CA VAL A 144 -20.99 4.50 -13.70
C VAL A 144 -20.77 4.91 -12.23
N GLU A 145 -20.01 4.14 -11.46
CA GLU A 145 -19.70 4.46 -10.07
C GLU A 145 -18.80 5.68 -9.93
N ILE A 146 -17.87 5.87 -10.87
CA ILE A 146 -16.98 7.04 -10.90
C ILE A 146 -17.78 8.30 -11.27
N GLU A 147 -18.67 8.22 -12.25
CA GLU A 147 -19.55 9.31 -12.70
C GLU A 147 -20.50 9.76 -11.60
N ALA A 148 -21.06 8.81 -10.83
CA ALA A 148 -21.89 9.14 -9.67
C ALA A 148 -21.17 10.06 -8.67
N CYS A 149 -19.84 9.98 -8.57
CA CYS A 149 -19.03 10.83 -7.71
C CYS A 149 -18.92 12.29 -8.19
N LEU A 150 -19.25 12.60 -9.46
CA LEU A 150 -19.30 13.97 -10.00
C LEU A 150 -20.41 14.81 -9.36
N ASN A 151 -21.47 14.15 -8.90
CA ASN A 151 -22.59 14.79 -8.20
C ASN A 151 -22.28 15.11 -6.72
N SER A 152 -21.11 14.73 -6.22
CA SER A 152 -20.71 14.99 -4.83
C SER A 152 -20.65 16.49 -4.53
N LYS A 153 -21.16 16.94 -3.38
CA LYS A 153 -20.99 18.35 -2.94
C LYS A 153 -19.52 18.73 -2.69
N LYS A 154 -18.62 17.75 -2.58
CA LYS A 154 -17.20 17.97 -2.26
C LYS A 154 -16.35 18.04 -3.52
N ASN A 155 -15.83 19.23 -3.84
CA ASN A 155 -15.05 19.48 -5.06
C ASN A 155 -13.82 18.57 -5.24
N TYR A 156 -13.15 18.16 -4.15
CA TYR A 156 -12.00 17.27 -4.26
C TYR A 156 -12.37 15.85 -4.72
N ILE A 157 -13.58 15.36 -4.40
CA ILE A 157 -14.10 14.09 -4.91
C ILE A 157 -14.36 14.21 -6.42
N LYS A 158 -15.04 15.29 -6.85
CA LYS A 158 -15.28 15.56 -8.27
C LYS A 158 -13.99 15.57 -9.07
N ARG A 159 -12.97 16.30 -8.59
CA ARG A 159 -11.65 16.37 -9.25
C ARG A 159 -10.98 15.00 -9.37
N ALA A 160 -11.07 14.16 -8.35
CA ALA A 160 -10.52 12.81 -8.39
C ALA A 160 -11.27 11.92 -9.39
N ALA A 161 -12.60 11.99 -9.43
CA ALA A 161 -13.43 11.27 -10.39
C ALA A 161 -13.14 11.70 -11.84
N ILE A 162 -13.08 13.00 -12.12
CA ILE A 162 -12.69 13.54 -13.44
C ILE A 162 -11.33 12.97 -13.85
N ARG A 163 -10.35 13.00 -12.96
CA ARG A 163 -9.01 12.47 -13.25
C ARG A 163 -8.98 10.98 -13.56
N LEU A 164 -9.97 10.18 -13.13
CA LEU A 164 -10.07 8.77 -13.47
C LEU A 164 -10.66 8.55 -14.87
N MET A 165 -11.49 9.47 -15.36
CA MET A 165 -12.20 9.35 -16.63
C MET A 165 -11.43 9.92 -17.84
N VAL A 166 -10.50 10.86 -17.62
CA VAL A 166 -9.60 11.41 -18.65
C VAL A 166 -8.45 10.44 -18.92
#